data_AF-A0A955LB65-F1
#
_entry.id   AF-A0A955LB65-F1
#
_cell.length_a   1.000
_cell.length_b   1.000
_cell.length_c   1.000
_cell.angle_alpha   90.00
_cell.angle_beta   90.00
_cell.angle_gamma   90.00
#
_symmetry.space_group_name_H-M   'P 1'
#
loop_
_entity.id
_entity.type
_entity.pdbx_description
1 polymer ?
#
loop_
_entity_poly.entity_id
_entity_poly.type
_entity_poly.pdbx_seq_one_letter_code
_entity_poly.pdbx_strand_id
1 'polypeptide(L)'
;MLTRLWRVSHTLLALLFLVATVLLSAPFAYAQEGSEVLSEDVITGREQEAPVLKAVAGNDRNVAIDRKVLFDASSSSLGDQEDSASYTWDFGDGSPLGEGIDVTHTYTQAGDFTAQLRITVGDEVLTDELVVSVYEDIVLLVADGSPTAAELESLKQHAFRQGILLDTVVHSGTGADYVVEGELVDSLIKARDDVAKTEVIVVWTKGSLGVNVLTSFASKAENIEDLNFAKKGIVVVTDQSLSAVSRLAQSAFDALRPEYVLLTQEEALTDVVAARTSSNVLREVQQSGVSSRLIGVYSGRASELSWNNFLSFGVNLMINRGVAVENILLLLMLPIIATIVAIARQVFGVKTFGIYTPSIITLAFVVTGLRLGLAVFIIVLIVATAMRYIMRWFRLSYMPRMAIVLTVVAATIFFVLLAGALSGRTSVILLSIFPVLVLVMLTERFVTAQAEKGLGPAVLLSVETMLVAVAAYLLVTWPSFRTFILAYPEVILLTLVLNAAAGKWTGLRVSEYFRFRAVRRQSSGSDSEEESSSQDSEAS
;
A
#
# COMPACT_ATOMS: atom_id res chain seq x y z
N MET A 1 -32.98 -10.11 50.28
CA MET A 1 -32.05 -9.28 49.46
C MET A 1 -31.19 -10.16 48.52
N LEU A 2 -30.57 -11.23 49.03
CA LEU A 2 -29.80 -12.22 48.23
C LEU A 2 -30.61 -12.96 47.13
N THR A 3 -31.86 -13.31 47.38
CA THR A 3 -32.73 -13.99 46.40
C THR A 3 -33.17 -13.09 45.24
N ARG A 4 -33.20 -11.76 45.45
CA ARG A 4 -33.45 -10.76 44.38
C ARG A 4 -32.20 -10.49 43.55
N LEU A 5 -31.01 -10.54 44.14
CA LEU A 5 -29.73 -10.48 43.42
C LEU A 5 -29.52 -11.68 42.49
N TRP A 6 -29.94 -12.87 42.91
CA TRP A 6 -29.78 -14.10 42.12
C TRP A 6 -30.63 -14.12 40.83
N ARG A 7 -31.87 -13.61 40.86
CA ARG A 7 -32.72 -13.51 39.65
C ARG A 7 -32.22 -12.49 38.63
N VAL A 8 -31.63 -11.39 39.08
CA VAL A 8 -31.11 -10.34 38.20
C VAL A 8 -29.83 -10.78 37.48
N SER A 9 -29.00 -11.60 38.14
CA SER A 9 -27.85 -12.25 37.50
C SER A 9 -28.27 -13.14 36.32
N HIS A 10 -29.38 -13.89 36.46
CA HIS A 10 -29.89 -14.76 35.39
C HIS A 10 -30.40 -13.98 34.17
N THR A 11 -31.10 -12.87 34.38
CA THR A 11 -31.59 -12.03 33.26
C THR A 11 -30.47 -11.34 32.49
N LEU A 12 -29.37 -11.01 33.17
CA LEU A 12 -28.21 -10.35 32.56
C LEU A 12 -27.35 -11.35 31.76
N LEU A 13 -27.25 -12.59 32.24
CA LEU A 13 -26.60 -13.71 31.54
C LEU A 13 -27.39 -14.17 30.30
N ALA A 14 -28.73 -14.21 30.40
CA ALA A 14 -29.59 -14.63 29.30
C ALA A 14 -29.56 -13.68 28.08
N LEU A 15 -29.45 -12.36 28.33
CA LEU A 15 -29.36 -11.36 27.25
C LEU A 15 -28.02 -11.46 26.49
N LEU A 16 -26.93 -11.79 27.19
CA LEU A 16 -25.60 -11.99 26.61
C LEU A 16 -25.51 -13.25 25.75
N PHE A 17 -26.22 -14.32 26.14
CA PHE A 17 -26.22 -15.59 25.42
C PHE A 17 -27.00 -15.54 24.09
N LEU A 18 -28.08 -14.75 24.04
CA LEU A 18 -28.95 -14.61 22.86
C LEU A 18 -28.29 -13.85 21.68
N VAL A 19 -27.31 -13.00 21.97
CA VAL A 19 -26.56 -12.26 20.93
C VAL A 19 -25.47 -13.13 20.28
N ALA A 20 -24.95 -14.13 21.00
CA ALA A 20 -23.89 -15.02 20.51
C ALA A 20 -24.39 -16.06 19.50
N THR A 21 -25.62 -16.55 19.65
CA THR A 21 -26.19 -17.62 18.80
C THR A 21 -26.60 -17.16 17.40
N VAL A 22 -26.85 -15.86 17.20
CA VAL A 22 -27.29 -15.31 15.90
C VAL A 22 -26.12 -15.13 14.91
N LEU A 23 -24.87 -15.18 15.37
CA LEU A 23 -23.68 -14.89 14.55
C LEU A 23 -23.04 -16.12 13.87
N LEU A 24 -23.44 -17.34 14.27
CA LEU A 24 -22.77 -18.60 13.92
C LEU A 24 -23.40 -19.40 12.76
N SER A 25 -24.49 -18.95 12.13
CA SER A 25 -25.25 -19.76 11.16
C SER A 25 -25.18 -19.26 9.71
N ALA A 26 -24.01 -19.35 9.05
CA ALA A 26 -23.92 -19.25 7.59
C ALA A 26 -22.74 -20.07 7.02
N PRO A 27 -22.96 -21.02 6.09
CA PRO A 27 -21.90 -21.79 5.44
C PRO A 27 -21.51 -21.25 4.04
N PHE A 28 -20.25 -21.45 3.64
CA PHE A 28 -19.67 -21.17 2.30
C PHE A 28 -19.05 -22.45 1.71
N ALA A 29 -19.11 -22.64 0.39
CA ALA A 29 -18.23 -23.55 -0.36
C ALA A 29 -18.13 -23.17 -1.86
N TYR A 30 -16.95 -23.39 -2.45
CA TYR A 30 -16.44 -22.96 -3.77
C TYR A 30 -16.50 -24.06 -4.86
N ALA A 31 -16.33 -23.66 -6.13
CA ALA A 31 -16.25 -24.46 -7.36
C ALA A 31 -14.80 -24.74 -7.82
N GLN A 32 -14.61 -25.67 -8.77
CA GLN A 32 -13.35 -25.84 -9.53
C GLN A 32 -13.62 -26.32 -10.98
N GLU A 33 -12.81 -25.80 -11.91
CA GLU A 33 -12.80 -25.99 -13.36
C GLU A 33 -11.57 -26.81 -13.78
N GLY A 34 -11.60 -27.51 -14.91
CA GLY A 34 -10.48 -28.29 -15.45
C GLY A 34 -10.32 -28.08 -16.96
N SER A 35 -9.07 -28.11 -17.46
CA SER A 35 -8.71 -27.89 -18.86
C SER A 35 -7.84 -29.01 -19.47
N GLU A 36 -7.84 -29.03 -20.80
CA GLU A 36 -7.38 -30.01 -21.79
C GLU A 36 -5.85 -30.27 -21.90
N VAL A 37 -5.50 -31.31 -22.67
CA VAL A 37 -4.17 -31.56 -23.27
C VAL A 37 -4.34 -32.04 -24.71
N LEU A 38 -3.57 -31.48 -25.67
CA LEU A 38 -3.31 -32.06 -26.99
C LEU A 38 -1.79 -32.19 -27.20
N SER A 39 -1.40 -33.27 -27.87
CA SER A 39 -0.01 -33.67 -28.16
C SER A 39 0.40 -33.42 -29.62
N GLU A 40 1.72 -33.41 -29.78
CA GLU A 40 2.60 -33.00 -30.89
C GLU A 40 2.78 -34.05 -32.00
N ASP A 41 3.13 -33.62 -33.22
CA ASP A 41 3.48 -34.47 -34.38
C ASP A 41 4.97 -34.33 -34.76
N VAL A 42 5.57 -35.45 -35.18
CA VAL A 42 7.00 -35.65 -35.50
C VAL A 42 7.28 -35.50 -37.00
N ILE A 43 8.38 -34.83 -37.38
CA ILE A 43 8.88 -34.73 -38.77
C ILE A 43 10.01 -35.74 -39.03
N THR A 44 9.92 -36.43 -40.18
CA THR A 44 10.91 -37.37 -40.74
C THR A 44 11.97 -36.70 -41.64
N GLY A 45 13.24 -37.05 -41.41
CA GLY A 45 14.33 -37.38 -42.35
C GLY A 45 14.64 -36.51 -43.59
N ARG A 46 15.91 -36.10 -43.74
CA ARG A 46 16.53 -35.72 -45.02
C ARG A 46 17.95 -36.29 -45.21
N GLU A 47 18.25 -36.52 -46.48
CA GLU A 47 19.46 -37.08 -47.11
C GLU A 47 20.73 -36.24 -46.89
N GLN A 48 21.89 -36.90 -46.93
CA GLN A 48 23.22 -36.34 -46.69
C GLN A 48 23.90 -35.98 -48.01
N GLU A 49 23.86 -34.69 -48.37
CA GLU A 49 24.72 -34.06 -49.39
C GLU A 49 26.15 -33.86 -48.83
N ALA A 50 27.15 -33.80 -49.71
CA ALA A 50 28.55 -33.55 -49.37
C ALA A 50 28.70 -32.29 -48.48
N PRO A 51 29.62 -32.26 -47.50
CA PRO A 51 29.71 -31.15 -46.58
C PRO A 51 30.08 -29.88 -47.33
N VAL A 52 29.10 -29.01 -47.52
CA VAL A 52 29.32 -27.65 -48.00
C VAL A 52 30.16 -26.96 -46.93
N LEU A 53 31.32 -26.44 -47.33
CA LEU A 53 32.15 -25.64 -46.45
C LEU A 53 31.35 -24.41 -46.04
N LYS A 54 31.12 -24.23 -44.74
CA LYS A 54 30.25 -23.18 -44.21
C LYS A 54 30.86 -22.61 -42.94
N ALA A 55 31.18 -21.32 -42.96
CA ALA A 55 31.45 -20.56 -41.74
C ALA A 55 30.14 -20.39 -40.96
N VAL A 56 30.22 -20.55 -39.64
CA VAL A 56 29.11 -20.35 -38.72
C VAL A 56 29.61 -19.47 -37.59
N ALA A 57 29.26 -18.19 -37.63
CA ALA A 57 29.61 -17.19 -36.63
C ALA A 57 28.75 -17.34 -35.35
N GLY A 58 27.56 -17.95 -35.50
CA GLY A 58 26.60 -18.20 -34.42
C GLY A 58 25.32 -17.38 -34.59
N ASN A 59 24.46 -17.42 -33.57
CA ASN A 59 23.23 -16.61 -33.55
C ASN A 59 23.53 -15.18 -33.10
N ASP A 60 22.65 -14.25 -33.49
CA ASP A 60 22.63 -12.87 -33.00
C ASP A 60 22.57 -12.83 -31.47
N ARG A 61 23.18 -11.78 -30.89
CA ARG A 61 23.37 -11.67 -29.45
C ARG A 61 22.97 -10.30 -28.95
N ASN A 62 22.27 -10.30 -27.82
CA ASN A 62 21.96 -9.09 -27.07
C ASN A 62 22.85 -9.06 -25.83
N VAL A 63 23.66 -8.01 -25.67
CA VAL A 63 24.64 -7.92 -24.59
C VAL A 63 24.64 -6.55 -23.96
N ALA A 64 25.03 -6.50 -22.69
CA ALA A 64 25.28 -5.27 -21.97
C ALA A 64 26.63 -4.66 -22.38
N ILE A 65 26.76 -3.33 -22.31
CA ILE A 65 28.07 -2.67 -22.36
C ILE A 65 29.05 -3.28 -21.35
N ASP A 66 30.32 -3.34 -21.72
CA ASP A 66 31.41 -3.89 -20.94
C ASP A 66 31.23 -5.38 -20.54
N ARG A 67 30.33 -6.13 -21.19
CA ARG A 67 30.17 -7.57 -20.99
C ARG A 67 31.12 -8.33 -21.92
N LYS A 68 31.81 -9.33 -21.37
CA LYS A 68 32.64 -10.24 -22.17
C LYS A 68 31.76 -11.14 -23.01
N VAL A 69 31.96 -11.11 -24.31
CA VAL A 69 31.26 -11.93 -25.30
C VAL A 69 32.22 -12.96 -25.87
N LEU A 70 31.90 -14.24 -25.75
CA LEU A 70 32.70 -15.33 -26.30
C LEU A 70 32.25 -15.69 -27.71
N PHE A 71 33.02 -15.31 -28.72
CA PHE A 71 32.83 -15.73 -30.11
C PHE A 71 33.44 -17.12 -30.29
N ASP A 72 32.71 -18.00 -30.97
CA ASP A 72 33.06 -19.42 -31.13
C ASP A 72 32.76 -19.82 -32.57
N ALA A 73 33.81 -20.23 -33.29
CA ALA A 73 33.72 -20.67 -34.68
C ALA A 73 33.65 -22.21 -34.83
N SER A 74 33.63 -22.98 -33.74
CA SER A 74 33.68 -24.45 -33.71
C SER A 74 32.48 -25.12 -34.40
N SER A 75 31.37 -24.40 -34.57
CA SER A 75 30.20 -24.88 -35.30
C SER A 75 30.34 -24.77 -36.84
N SER A 76 31.46 -24.24 -37.34
CA SER A 76 31.75 -24.14 -38.77
C SER A 76 32.10 -25.51 -39.37
N SER A 77 31.54 -25.81 -40.54
CA SER A 77 31.82 -27.07 -41.24
C SER A 77 32.96 -26.86 -42.23
N LEU A 78 34.14 -27.41 -41.95
CA LEU A 78 35.34 -27.26 -42.78
C LEU A 78 35.81 -28.57 -43.44
N GLY A 79 35.00 -29.64 -43.36
CA GLY A 79 35.34 -30.95 -43.90
C GLY A 79 36.67 -31.48 -43.37
N ASP A 80 37.47 -32.14 -44.21
CA ASP A 80 38.77 -32.71 -43.83
C ASP A 80 39.91 -31.67 -43.72
N GLN A 81 39.62 -30.37 -43.87
CA GLN A 81 40.63 -29.31 -43.98
C GLN A 81 40.81 -28.45 -42.70
N GLU A 82 40.21 -28.89 -41.60
CA GLU A 82 40.15 -28.19 -40.31
C GLU A 82 41.54 -27.82 -39.76
N ASP A 83 42.53 -28.70 -39.90
CA ASP A 83 43.92 -28.49 -39.43
C ASP A 83 44.69 -27.36 -40.16
N SER A 84 44.18 -26.91 -41.31
CA SER A 84 44.81 -25.85 -42.13
C SER A 84 44.06 -24.52 -42.12
N ALA A 85 42.99 -24.43 -41.33
CA ALA A 85 42.14 -23.25 -41.26
C ALA A 85 42.74 -22.16 -40.36
N SER A 86 42.62 -20.90 -40.80
CA SER A 86 42.88 -19.72 -39.96
C SER A 86 41.58 -18.95 -39.73
N TYR A 87 41.38 -18.50 -38.51
CA TYR A 87 40.13 -17.87 -38.05
C TYR A 87 40.44 -16.43 -37.63
N THR A 88 39.70 -15.49 -38.21
CA THR A 88 39.82 -14.07 -37.89
C THR A 88 38.43 -13.50 -37.63
N TRP A 89 38.31 -12.72 -36.57
CA TRP A 89 37.08 -12.05 -36.17
C TRP A 89 37.24 -10.54 -36.30
N ASP A 90 36.35 -9.91 -37.05
CA ASP A 90 36.12 -8.46 -37.01
C ASP A 90 34.88 -8.21 -36.15
N PHE A 91 35.01 -7.43 -35.08
CA PHE A 91 33.91 -7.20 -34.14
C PHE A 91 32.95 -6.08 -34.59
N GLY A 92 33.29 -5.33 -35.64
CA GLY A 92 32.45 -4.27 -36.20
C GLY A 92 32.47 -2.94 -35.43
N ASP A 93 33.20 -2.84 -34.32
CA ASP A 93 33.33 -1.63 -33.49
C ASP A 93 34.64 -0.85 -33.70
N GLY A 94 35.48 -1.29 -34.66
CA GLY A 94 36.78 -0.69 -34.97
C GLY A 94 37.91 -1.10 -34.03
N SER A 95 37.68 -2.06 -33.13
CA SER A 95 38.72 -2.68 -32.30
C SER A 95 39.64 -3.61 -33.13
N PRO A 96 40.82 -4.01 -32.60
CA PRO A 96 41.70 -4.97 -33.29
C PRO A 96 41.01 -6.31 -33.56
N LEU A 97 41.37 -6.94 -34.68
CA LEU A 97 40.84 -8.26 -35.06
C LEU A 97 41.19 -9.33 -34.02
N GLY A 98 40.24 -10.22 -33.76
CA GLY A 98 40.46 -11.44 -32.97
C GLY A 98 41.02 -12.58 -33.82
N GLU A 99 41.85 -13.45 -33.23
CA GLU A 99 42.37 -14.65 -33.90
C GLU A 99 42.09 -15.90 -33.08
N GLY A 100 41.61 -16.95 -33.74
CA GLY A 100 41.33 -18.25 -33.13
C GLY A 100 39.86 -18.69 -33.24
N ILE A 101 39.62 -19.95 -32.86
CA ILE A 101 38.29 -20.56 -32.85
C ILE A 101 37.42 -19.89 -31.79
N ASP A 102 37.98 -19.71 -30.59
CA ASP A 102 37.34 -19.07 -29.45
C ASP A 102 38.02 -17.74 -29.11
N VAL A 103 37.28 -16.63 -29.21
CA VAL A 103 37.80 -15.29 -28.89
C VAL A 103 36.83 -14.56 -27.99
N THR A 104 37.35 -13.89 -26.95
CA THR A 104 36.53 -13.03 -26.09
C THR A 104 36.71 -11.57 -26.47
N HIS A 105 35.61 -10.85 -26.69
CA HIS A 105 35.61 -9.41 -26.94
C HIS A 105 34.69 -8.65 -25.97
N THR A 106 34.87 -7.35 -25.84
CA THR A 106 34.08 -6.49 -24.97
C THR A 106 33.76 -5.17 -25.66
N TYR A 107 32.47 -4.92 -25.90
CA TYR A 107 31.97 -3.69 -26.50
C TYR A 107 31.82 -2.60 -25.45
N THR A 108 32.37 -1.41 -25.73
CA THR A 108 32.36 -0.25 -24.80
C THR A 108 31.32 0.81 -25.18
N GLN A 109 30.65 0.66 -26.32
CA GLN A 109 29.60 1.55 -26.81
C GLN A 109 28.35 0.75 -27.11
N ALA A 110 27.17 1.33 -26.83
CA ALA A 110 25.89 0.76 -27.20
C ALA A 110 25.64 0.95 -28.71
N GLY A 111 24.95 -0.02 -29.32
CA GLY A 111 24.67 -0.04 -30.75
C GLY A 111 24.68 -1.46 -31.32
N ASP A 112 24.27 -1.57 -32.58
CA ASP A 112 24.29 -2.84 -33.30
C ASP A 112 25.62 -2.97 -34.05
N PHE A 113 26.39 -3.99 -33.72
CA PHE A 113 27.67 -4.28 -34.36
C PHE A 113 27.56 -5.57 -35.16
N THR A 114 27.88 -5.51 -36.44
CA THR A 114 27.99 -6.70 -37.28
C THR A 114 29.37 -7.31 -37.08
N ALA A 115 29.43 -8.38 -36.29
CA ALA A 115 30.66 -9.14 -36.12
C ALA A 115 30.81 -10.14 -37.28
N GLN A 116 31.94 -10.08 -37.98
CA GLN A 116 32.24 -10.92 -39.13
C GLN A 116 33.31 -11.95 -38.77
N LEU A 117 32.94 -13.22 -38.88
CA LEU A 117 33.88 -14.34 -38.90
C LEU A 117 34.45 -14.49 -40.31
N ARG A 118 35.77 -14.57 -40.42
CA ARG A 118 36.47 -14.94 -41.65
C ARG A 118 37.34 -16.17 -41.38
N ILE A 119 37.06 -17.25 -42.11
CA ILE A 119 37.87 -18.46 -42.08
C ILE A 119 38.59 -18.58 -43.42
N THR A 120 39.92 -18.71 -43.38
CA THR A 120 40.73 -18.96 -44.59
C THR A 120 41.25 -20.39 -44.56
N VAL A 121 40.91 -21.17 -45.59
CA VAL A 121 41.33 -22.57 -45.75
C VAL A 121 41.91 -22.73 -47.16
N GLY A 122 43.23 -22.92 -47.26
CA GLY A 122 43.92 -22.92 -48.55
C GLY A 122 43.73 -21.58 -49.30
N ASP A 123 43.08 -21.65 -50.48
CA ASP A 123 42.74 -20.47 -51.31
C ASP A 123 41.29 -19.96 -51.08
N GLU A 124 40.48 -20.66 -50.28
CA GLU A 124 39.10 -20.29 -50.02
C GLU A 124 38.96 -19.43 -48.76
N VAL A 125 38.09 -18.42 -48.84
CA VAL A 125 37.72 -17.54 -47.73
C VAL A 125 36.22 -17.69 -47.50
N LEU A 126 35.86 -18.22 -46.33
CA LEU A 126 34.48 -18.35 -45.88
C LEU A 126 34.18 -17.23 -44.89
N THR A 127 33.00 -16.65 -44.99
CA THR A 127 32.56 -15.59 -44.08
C THR A 127 31.16 -15.88 -43.57
N ASP A 128 30.94 -15.55 -42.30
CA ASP A 128 29.60 -15.49 -41.72
C ASP A 128 29.53 -14.30 -40.77
N GLU A 129 28.32 -13.78 -40.56
CA GLU A 129 28.10 -12.57 -39.79
C GLU A 129 27.04 -12.82 -38.73
N LEU A 130 27.20 -12.19 -37.58
CA LEU A 130 26.18 -12.13 -36.55
C LEU A 130 26.05 -10.69 -36.06
N VAL A 131 24.84 -10.31 -35.66
CA VAL A 131 24.57 -9.00 -35.08
C VAL A 131 24.71 -9.09 -33.57
N VAL A 132 25.59 -8.26 -33.01
CA VAL A 132 25.68 -8.01 -31.57
C VAL A 132 24.99 -6.70 -31.26
N SER A 133 23.79 -6.78 -30.69
CA SER A 133 23.06 -5.62 -30.19
C SER A 133 23.54 -5.31 -28.76
N VAL A 134 24.26 -4.21 -28.60
CA VAL A 134 24.82 -3.78 -27.32
C VAL A 134 23.94 -2.72 -26.69
N TYR A 135 23.48 -2.97 -25.46
CA TYR A 135 22.57 -2.09 -24.73
C TYR A 135 23.28 -1.37 -23.59
N GLU A 136 22.94 -0.09 -23.43
CA GLU A 136 23.34 0.73 -22.28
C GLU A 136 22.43 0.47 -21.08
N ASP A 137 21.11 0.48 -21.31
CA ASP A 137 20.09 0.27 -20.27
C ASP A 137 19.78 -1.22 -20.11
N ILE A 138 19.88 -1.74 -18.87
CA ILE A 138 19.61 -3.14 -18.54
C ILE A 138 18.63 -3.21 -17.37
N VAL A 139 17.60 -4.04 -17.52
CA VAL A 139 16.65 -4.36 -16.47
C VAL A 139 16.79 -5.85 -16.15
N LEU A 140 17.03 -6.18 -14.88
CA LEU A 140 17.07 -7.57 -14.42
C LEU A 140 15.67 -8.00 -14.01
N LEU A 141 15.13 -9.05 -14.61
CA LEU A 141 13.89 -9.69 -14.22
C LEU A 141 14.18 -11.01 -13.52
N VAL A 142 13.75 -11.12 -12.27
CA VAL A 142 13.78 -12.35 -11.46
C VAL A 142 12.37 -12.88 -11.43
N ALA A 143 12.15 -14.08 -11.96
CA ALA A 143 10.82 -14.69 -11.92
C ALA A 143 10.86 -16.15 -11.51
N ASP A 144 9.79 -16.59 -10.87
CA ASP A 144 9.50 -18.01 -10.73
C ASP A 144 8.82 -18.53 -12.01
N GLY A 145 8.22 -19.73 -11.97
CA GLY A 145 7.42 -20.26 -13.07
C GLY A 145 6.02 -19.63 -13.20
N SER A 146 5.78 -18.45 -12.62
CA SER A 146 4.48 -17.76 -12.72
C SER A 146 4.24 -17.12 -14.08
N PRO A 147 5.16 -16.32 -14.65
CA PRO A 147 5.01 -15.85 -16.03
C PRO A 147 4.98 -17.01 -17.01
N THR A 148 4.04 -16.97 -17.94
CA THR A 148 4.05 -17.85 -19.09
C THR A 148 5.19 -17.48 -20.04
N ALA A 149 5.66 -18.45 -20.84
CA ALA A 149 6.70 -18.19 -21.85
C ALA A 149 6.27 -17.09 -22.85
N ALA A 150 4.98 -17.03 -23.19
CA ALA A 150 4.43 -16.01 -24.08
C ALA A 150 4.46 -14.60 -23.47
N GLU A 151 4.12 -14.46 -22.18
CA GLU A 151 4.19 -13.18 -21.46
C GLU A 151 5.64 -12.68 -21.35
N LEU A 152 6.57 -13.59 -21.03
CA LEU A 152 7.99 -13.26 -20.94
C LEU A 152 8.55 -12.79 -22.29
N GLU A 153 8.22 -13.48 -23.38
CA GLU A 153 8.64 -13.08 -24.73
C GLU A 153 8.00 -11.75 -25.16
N SER A 154 6.72 -11.52 -24.81
CA SER A 154 6.08 -10.23 -25.07
C SER A 154 6.77 -9.08 -24.32
N LEU A 155 7.15 -9.31 -23.07
CA LEU A 155 7.85 -8.33 -22.24
C LEU A 155 9.27 -8.06 -22.77
N LYS A 156 10.00 -9.09 -23.21
CA LYS A 156 11.31 -8.95 -23.87
C LYS A 156 11.20 -8.14 -25.16
N GLN A 157 10.21 -8.42 -26.01
CA GLN A 157 9.97 -7.64 -27.23
C GLN A 157 9.59 -6.19 -26.93
N HIS A 158 8.86 -5.95 -25.84
CA HIS A 158 8.55 -4.59 -25.40
C HIS A 158 9.81 -3.85 -24.95
N ALA A 159 10.65 -4.48 -24.11
CA ALA A 159 11.94 -3.94 -23.68
C ALA A 159 12.86 -3.63 -24.86
N PHE A 160 12.94 -4.58 -25.82
CA PHE A 160 13.73 -4.45 -27.04
C PHE A 160 13.33 -3.22 -27.85
N ARG A 161 12.02 -2.97 -28.03
CA ARG A 161 11.52 -1.77 -28.73
C ARG A 161 11.85 -0.47 -28.01
N GLN A 162 12.06 -0.52 -26.70
CA GLN A 162 12.50 0.61 -25.90
C GLN A 162 14.04 0.73 -25.85
N GLY A 163 14.78 -0.14 -26.53
CA GLY A 163 16.24 -0.14 -26.48
C GLY A 163 16.79 -0.57 -25.12
N ILE A 164 16.10 -1.50 -24.44
CA ILE A 164 16.45 -1.99 -23.11
C ILE A 164 16.72 -3.49 -23.19
N LEU A 165 17.83 -3.94 -22.59
CA LEU A 165 18.09 -5.35 -22.39
C LEU A 165 17.34 -5.86 -21.16
N LEU A 166 16.35 -6.73 -21.37
CA LEU A 166 15.71 -7.46 -20.28
C LEU A 166 16.47 -8.77 -20.03
N ASP A 167 17.33 -8.78 -19.01
CA ASP A 167 18.03 -9.98 -18.58
C ASP A 167 17.15 -10.77 -17.61
N THR A 168 16.97 -12.07 -17.83
CA THR A 168 15.92 -12.86 -17.15
C THR A 168 16.52 -14.02 -16.38
N VAL A 169 16.35 -14.01 -15.06
CA VAL A 169 16.65 -15.11 -14.15
C VAL A 169 15.32 -15.79 -13.81
N VAL A 170 15.00 -16.86 -14.55
CA VAL A 170 13.72 -17.57 -14.41
C VAL A 170 13.95 -19.02 -13.99
N HIS A 171 13.17 -19.50 -13.03
CA HIS A 171 13.12 -20.92 -12.69
C HIS A 171 11.73 -21.50 -12.99
N SER A 172 11.64 -22.33 -14.04
CA SER A 172 10.38 -22.92 -14.53
C SER A 172 10.02 -24.28 -13.90
N GLY A 173 10.74 -24.72 -12.86
CA GLY A 173 10.49 -26.00 -12.21
C GLY A 173 9.23 -26.00 -11.35
N THR A 174 8.54 -27.14 -11.31
CA THR A 174 7.42 -27.38 -10.39
C THR A 174 7.96 -27.95 -9.08
N GLY A 175 7.85 -27.19 -7.99
CA GLY A 175 8.39 -27.58 -6.69
C GLY A 175 7.74 -26.80 -5.54
N ALA A 176 8.08 -27.16 -4.31
CA ALA A 176 7.67 -26.38 -3.14
C ALA A 176 8.42 -25.04 -3.07
N ASP A 177 7.77 -23.98 -2.57
CA ASP A 177 8.30 -22.60 -2.58
C ASP A 177 9.73 -22.46 -2.05
N TYR A 178 10.13 -23.25 -1.04
CA TYR A 178 11.48 -23.19 -0.47
C TYR A 178 12.58 -23.75 -1.41
N VAL A 179 12.23 -24.67 -2.31
CA VAL A 179 13.16 -25.23 -3.31
C VAL A 179 13.39 -24.18 -4.40
N VAL A 180 12.30 -23.61 -4.90
CA VAL A 180 12.33 -22.54 -5.90
C VAL A 180 13.09 -21.32 -5.38
N GLU A 181 12.88 -20.95 -4.10
CA GLU A 181 13.64 -19.89 -3.44
C GLU A 181 15.15 -20.16 -3.48
N GLY A 182 15.56 -21.37 -3.10
CA GLY A 182 16.97 -21.75 -3.09
C GLY A 182 17.63 -21.64 -4.46
N GLU A 183 16.96 -22.18 -5.49
CA GLU A 183 17.49 -22.17 -6.86
C GLU A 183 17.53 -20.76 -7.49
N LEU A 184 16.53 -19.92 -7.20
CA LEU A 184 16.54 -18.52 -7.63
C LEU A 184 17.67 -17.73 -6.97
N VAL A 185 17.93 -17.96 -5.68
CA VAL A 185 19.05 -17.32 -4.98
C VAL A 185 20.39 -17.77 -5.57
N ASP A 186 20.57 -19.06 -5.84
CA ASP A 186 21.81 -19.57 -6.46
C ASP A 186 22.01 -19.02 -7.88
N SER A 187 20.92 -18.87 -8.63
CA SER A 187 20.95 -18.26 -9.97
C SER A 187 21.29 -16.78 -9.91
N LEU A 188 20.75 -16.03 -8.94
CA LEU A 188 21.11 -14.64 -8.69
C LEU A 188 22.57 -14.46 -8.26
N ILE A 189 23.09 -15.37 -7.45
CA ILE A 189 24.52 -15.36 -7.05
C ILE A 189 25.41 -15.61 -8.27
N LYS A 190 25.02 -16.50 -9.19
CA LYS A 190 25.75 -16.71 -10.46
C LYS A 190 25.67 -15.49 -11.38
N ALA A 191 24.53 -14.80 -11.41
CA ALA A 191 24.30 -13.58 -12.19
C ALA A 191 24.83 -12.30 -11.50
N ARG A 192 25.85 -12.41 -10.63
CA ARG A 192 26.39 -11.29 -9.82
C ARG A 192 26.77 -10.07 -10.68
N ASP A 193 27.43 -10.32 -11.80
CA ASP A 193 27.91 -9.24 -12.69
C ASP A 193 26.73 -8.48 -13.33
N ASP A 194 25.65 -9.19 -13.65
CA ASP A 194 24.43 -8.61 -14.22
C ASP A 194 23.66 -7.81 -13.14
N VAL A 195 23.61 -8.32 -11.90
CA VAL A 195 23.09 -7.57 -10.73
C VAL A 195 23.90 -6.30 -10.48
N ALA A 196 25.22 -6.33 -10.63
CA ALA A 196 26.08 -5.16 -10.39
C ALA A 196 25.83 -4.04 -11.43
N LYS A 197 25.58 -4.40 -12.69
CA LYS A 197 25.40 -3.45 -13.80
C LYS A 197 23.99 -2.84 -13.93
N THR A 198 22.96 -3.50 -13.40
CA THR A 198 21.55 -3.11 -13.59
C THR A 198 21.09 -2.02 -12.62
N GLU A 199 20.35 -1.00 -13.08
CA GLU A 199 19.76 0.01 -12.17
C GLU A 199 18.37 -0.40 -11.64
N VAL A 200 17.66 -1.25 -12.39
CA VAL A 200 16.31 -1.69 -12.04
C VAL A 200 16.27 -3.20 -11.96
N ILE A 201 15.78 -3.71 -10.83
CA ILE A 201 15.57 -5.14 -10.59
C ILE A 201 14.08 -5.38 -10.40
N VAL A 202 13.45 -6.12 -11.30
CA VAL A 202 12.06 -6.52 -11.23
C VAL A 202 11.99 -7.95 -10.69
N VAL A 203 11.19 -8.18 -9.67
CA VAL A 203 10.97 -9.49 -9.06
C VAL A 203 9.51 -9.87 -9.24
N TRP A 204 9.24 -10.79 -10.16
CA TRP A 204 7.90 -11.24 -10.51
C TRP A 204 7.68 -12.68 -10.06
N THR A 205 7.05 -12.83 -8.90
CA THR A 205 6.89 -14.15 -8.25
C THR A 205 5.54 -14.24 -7.57
N LYS A 206 5.02 -15.46 -7.38
CA LYS A 206 3.84 -15.68 -6.55
C LYS A 206 4.09 -15.44 -5.07
N GLY A 207 3.10 -14.89 -4.38
CA GLY A 207 3.09 -14.81 -2.93
C GLY A 207 4.16 -13.87 -2.37
N SER A 208 4.85 -14.33 -1.33
CA SER A 208 5.99 -13.65 -0.72
C SER A 208 7.34 -14.15 -1.22
N LEU A 209 7.36 -15.08 -2.18
CA LEU A 209 8.58 -15.78 -2.62
C LEU A 209 9.66 -14.79 -3.06
N GLY A 210 9.33 -13.82 -3.90
CA GLY A 210 10.29 -12.84 -4.40
C GLY A 210 10.94 -12.00 -3.31
N VAL A 211 10.18 -11.65 -2.27
CA VAL A 211 10.73 -10.92 -1.13
C VAL A 211 11.67 -11.82 -0.31
N ASN A 212 11.30 -13.08 -0.13
CA ASN A 212 12.14 -14.05 0.56
C ASN A 212 13.44 -14.29 -0.21
N VAL A 213 13.38 -14.43 -1.54
CA VAL A 213 14.55 -14.52 -2.43
C VAL A 213 15.47 -13.31 -2.24
N LEU A 214 14.93 -12.08 -2.20
CA LEU A 214 15.72 -10.88 -1.95
C LEU A 214 16.39 -10.89 -0.57
N THR A 215 15.68 -11.28 0.49
CA THR A 215 16.27 -11.37 1.84
C THR A 215 17.31 -12.48 1.95
N SER A 216 17.06 -13.63 1.34
CA SER A 216 17.95 -14.78 1.34
C SER A 216 19.19 -14.50 0.51
N PHE A 217 19.05 -13.84 -0.64
CA PHE A 217 20.17 -13.32 -1.44
C PHE A 217 21.01 -12.34 -0.61
N ALA A 218 20.38 -11.38 0.08
CA ALA A 218 21.09 -10.44 0.96
C ALA A 218 21.82 -11.12 2.13
N SER A 219 21.42 -12.32 2.54
CA SER A 219 22.09 -13.06 3.60
C SER A 219 23.23 -13.97 3.10
N LYS A 220 23.12 -14.47 1.87
CA LYS A 220 24.05 -15.45 1.27
C LYS A 220 25.07 -14.83 0.32
N ALA A 221 24.78 -13.67 -0.25
CA ALA A 221 25.67 -12.99 -1.17
C ALA A 221 26.91 -12.48 -0.42
N GLU A 222 28.09 -12.83 -0.92
CA GLU A 222 29.35 -12.30 -0.44
C GLU A 222 29.59 -10.89 -1.02
N ASN A 223 30.13 -9.98 -0.21
CA ASN A 223 30.51 -8.61 -0.60
C ASN A 223 29.38 -7.86 -1.33
N ILE A 224 28.24 -7.68 -0.65
CA ILE A 224 27.05 -6.97 -1.17
C ILE A 224 27.35 -5.51 -1.51
N GLU A 225 28.34 -4.90 -0.86
CA GLU A 225 28.73 -3.51 -1.12
C GLU A 225 29.19 -3.29 -2.58
N ASP A 226 29.82 -4.29 -3.20
CA ASP A 226 30.26 -4.26 -4.60
C ASP A 226 29.08 -4.19 -5.57
N LEU A 227 27.90 -4.63 -5.15
CA LEU A 227 26.69 -4.65 -5.96
C LEU A 227 26.02 -3.28 -6.02
N ASN A 228 26.42 -2.30 -5.21
CA ASN A 228 25.93 -0.91 -5.27
C ASN A 228 24.38 -0.77 -5.30
N PHE A 229 23.69 -1.50 -4.42
CA PHE A 229 22.23 -1.44 -4.32
C PHE A 229 21.70 -0.04 -4.03
N ALA A 230 22.48 0.84 -3.39
CA ALA A 230 22.07 2.20 -3.05
C ALA A 230 21.58 3.05 -4.24
N LYS A 231 21.96 2.72 -5.47
CA LYS A 231 21.50 3.38 -6.70
C LYS A 231 20.45 2.58 -7.49
N LYS A 232 19.99 1.44 -6.94
CA LYS A 232 19.10 0.52 -7.63
C LYS A 232 17.67 0.64 -7.12
N GLY A 233 16.72 0.63 -8.04
CA GLY A 233 15.30 0.48 -7.76
C GLY A 233 14.88 -0.98 -7.85
N ILE A 234 14.32 -1.53 -6.78
CA ILE A 234 13.76 -2.89 -6.79
C ILE A 234 12.24 -2.79 -6.96
N VAL A 235 11.66 -3.50 -7.91
CA VAL A 235 10.21 -3.57 -8.11
C VAL A 235 9.75 -4.99 -7.85
N VAL A 236 8.92 -5.20 -6.84
CA VAL A 236 8.35 -6.52 -6.54
C VAL A 236 6.91 -6.56 -7.04
N VAL A 237 6.68 -7.47 -7.98
CA VAL A 237 5.38 -7.77 -8.56
C VAL A 237 4.79 -8.99 -7.87
N THR A 238 3.60 -8.82 -7.29
CA THR A 238 2.94 -9.84 -6.48
C THR A 238 1.45 -9.93 -6.80
N ASP A 239 0.90 -11.14 -6.72
CA ASP A 239 -0.52 -11.45 -6.80
C ASP A 239 -1.24 -11.22 -5.45
N GLN A 240 -0.50 -11.08 -4.35
CA GLN A 240 -1.03 -10.88 -3.00
C GLN A 240 -1.33 -9.42 -2.69
N SER A 241 -2.05 -9.19 -1.59
CA SER A 241 -2.30 -7.83 -1.13
C SER A 241 -1.00 -7.09 -0.80
N LEU A 242 -0.80 -5.90 -1.38
CA LEU A 242 0.41 -5.08 -1.20
C LEU A 242 0.71 -4.76 0.28
N SER A 243 -0.33 -4.76 1.13
CA SER A 243 -0.18 -4.54 2.57
C SER A 243 0.44 -5.73 3.30
N ALA A 244 0.13 -6.97 2.88
CA ALA A 244 0.73 -8.17 3.46
C ALA A 244 2.23 -8.25 3.12
N VAL A 245 2.56 -7.99 1.85
CA VAL A 245 3.93 -8.07 1.33
C VAL A 245 4.80 -6.91 1.82
N SER A 246 4.22 -5.75 2.13
CA SER A 246 4.97 -4.57 2.60
C SER A 246 5.86 -4.78 3.82
N ARG A 247 5.46 -5.66 4.76
CA ARG A 247 6.25 -5.91 5.97
C ARG A 247 7.47 -6.77 5.69
N LEU A 248 7.30 -7.77 4.82
CA LEU A 248 8.40 -8.61 4.38
C LEU A 248 9.36 -7.79 3.51
N ALA A 249 8.81 -6.94 2.62
CA ALA A 249 9.62 -6.12 1.73
C ALA A 249 10.44 -5.06 2.46
N GLN A 250 10.01 -4.62 3.65
CA GLN A 250 10.84 -3.79 4.53
C GLN A 250 12.10 -4.53 4.98
N SER A 251 12.03 -5.83 5.30
CA SER A 251 13.21 -6.61 5.67
C SER A 251 14.19 -6.77 4.51
N ALA A 252 13.69 -6.89 3.28
CA ALA A 252 14.53 -6.86 2.07
C ALA A 252 15.18 -5.48 1.86
N PHE A 253 14.42 -4.40 2.06
CA PHE A 253 14.96 -3.02 1.98
C PHE A 253 16.05 -2.79 3.02
N ASP A 254 15.87 -3.25 4.26
CA ASP A 254 16.84 -3.04 5.34
C ASP A 254 18.14 -3.85 5.11
N ALA A 255 18.01 -5.04 4.50
CA ALA A 255 19.13 -5.92 4.20
C ALA A 255 19.95 -5.46 2.98
N LEU A 256 19.28 -5.08 1.89
CA LEU A 256 19.95 -4.68 0.63
C LEU A 256 20.24 -3.18 0.54
N ARG A 257 19.51 -2.35 1.30
CA ARG A 257 19.54 -0.88 1.25
C ARG A 257 19.47 -0.31 -0.19
N PRO A 258 18.44 -0.66 -0.98
CA PRO A 258 18.26 -0.11 -2.30
C PRO A 258 17.80 1.36 -2.25
N GLU A 259 17.78 2.04 -3.40
CA GLU A 259 17.19 3.39 -3.49
C GLU A 259 15.72 3.37 -3.05
N TYR A 260 14.99 2.34 -3.49
CA TYR A 260 13.66 2.00 -3.02
C TYR A 260 13.29 0.55 -3.39
N VAL A 261 12.28 0.01 -2.71
CA VAL A 261 11.51 -1.17 -3.10
C VAL A 261 10.08 -0.73 -3.44
N LEU A 262 9.66 -0.87 -4.69
CA LEU A 262 8.31 -0.58 -5.15
C LEU A 262 7.51 -1.88 -5.21
N LEU A 263 6.43 -1.97 -4.43
CA LEU A 263 5.49 -3.07 -4.52
C LEU A 263 4.39 -2.72 -5.51
N THR A 264 4.15 -3.57 -6.49
CA THR A 264 3.11 -3.36 -7.50
C THR A 264 2.49 -4.68 -7.94
N GLN A 265 1.49 -4.58 -8.82
CA GLN A 265 0.84 -5.72 -9.46
C GLN A 265 1.30 -5.84 -10.91
N GLU A 266 0.96 -6.97 -11.53
CA GLU A 266 1.39 -7.35 -12.89
C GLU A 266 1.04 -6.30 -13.95
N GLU A 267 -0.06 -5.58 -13.76
CA GLU A 267 -0.53 -4.49 -14.62
C GLU A 267 0.51 -3.37 -14.84
N ALA A 268 1.48 -3.20 -13.93
CA ALA A 268 2.53 -2.19 -14.02
C ALA A 268 3.81 -2.66 -14.72
N LEU A 269 3.93 -3.94 -15.09
CA LEU A 269 5.20 -4.52 -15.59
C LEU A 269 5.71 -3.82 -16.85
N THR A 270 4.83 -3.51 -17.80
CA THR A 270 5.22 -2.83 -19.04
C THR A 270 5.79 -1.45 -18.77
N ASP A 271 5.17 -0.71 -17.86
CA ASP A 271 5.56 0.65 -17.47
C ASP A 271 6.90 0.66 -16.71
N VAL A 272 7.09 -0.33 -15.83
CA VAL A 272 8.32 -0.51 -15.06
C VAL A 272 9.50 -0.81 -15.98
N VAL A 273 9.31 -1.72 -16.94
CA VAL A 273 10.36 -2.10 -17.88
C VAL A 273 10.67 -0.95 -18.84
N ALA A 274 9.69 -0.14 -19.24
CA ALA A 274 9.90 1.00 -20.13
C ALA A 274 10.70 2.17 -19.52
N ALA A 275 10.79 2.24 -18.19
CA ALA A 275 11.33 3.39 -17.50
C ALA A 275 12.86 3.55 -17.56
N ARG A 276 13.61 2.49 -17.91
CA ARG A 276 15.09 2.43 -18.04
C ARG A 276 15.90 2.63 -16.75
N THR A 277 15.55 3.65 -15.97
CA THR A 277 16.26 4.06 -14.75
C THR A 277 15.34 4.00 -13.53
N SER A 278 15.93 3.82 -12.35
CA SER A 278 15.21 3.78 -11.08
C SER A 278 14.33 5.03 -10.86
N SER A 279 14.80 6.21 -11.24
CA SER A 279 14.08 7.48 -11.06
C SER A 279 12.84 7.59 -11.95
N ASN A 280 12.88 7.04 -13.15
CA ASN A 280 11.77 7.10 -14.10
C ASN A 280 10.67 6.08 -13.75
N VAL A 281 11.03 4.93 -13.17
CA VAL A 281 10.05 3.88 -12.79
C VAL A 281 8.98 4.45 -11.86
N LEU A 282 9.40 5.25 -10.88
CA LEU A 282 8.47 5.90 -9.95
C LEU A 282 7.51 6.88 -10.64
N ARG A 283 7.98 7.56 -11.70
CA ARG A 283 7.18 8.52 -12.45
C ARG A 283 6.18 7.81 -13.35
N GLU A 284 6.60 6.75 -14.02
CA GLU A 284 5.76 6.00 -14.98
C GLU A 284 4.62 5.26 -14.26
N VAL A 285 4.95 4.52 -13.18
CA VAL A 285 3.97 3.74 -12.40
C VAL A 285 2.97 4.64 -11.66
N GLN A 286 3.37 5.86 -11.26
CA GLN A 286 2.45 6.83 -10.67
C GLN A 286 1.50 7.43 -11.70
N GLN A 287 1.95 7.59 -12.95
CA GLN A 287 1.14 8.16 -14.03
C GLN A 287 0.13 7.16 -14.60
N SER A 288 0.47 5.86 -14.62
CA SER A 288 -0.45 4.82 -15.09
C SER A 288 -1.59 4.53 -14.12
N GLY A 289 -1.53 5.03 -12.88
CA GLY A 289 -2.60 4.89 -11.89
C GLY A 289 -2.74 3.48 -11.34
N VAL A 290 -1.76 2.61 -11.58
CA VAL A 290 -1.73 1.24 -11.07
C VAL A 290 -1.50 1.25 -9.56
N SER A 291 -2.13 0.30 -8.87
CA SER A 291 -1.97 0.12 -7.43
C SER A 291 -0.52 -0.19 -7.09
N SER A 292 0.18 0.79 -6.54
CA SER A 292 1.59 0.65 -6.15
C SER A 292 1.83 1.18 -4.74
N ARG A 293 2.83 0.59 -4.06
CA ARG A 293 3.25 1.00 -2.72
C ARG A 293 4.76 1.07 -2.66
N LEU A 294 5.27 2.27 -2.46
CA LEU A 294 6.69 2.52 -2.37
C LEU A 294 7.22 2.31 -0.94
N ILE A 295 8.34 1.62 -0.85
CA ILE A 295 9.15 1.39 0.36
C ILE A 295 10.50 2.06 0.08
N GLY A 296 10.72 3.28 0.55
CA GLY A 296 11.91 4.06 0.20
C GLY A 296 11.90 5.46 0.81
N VAL A 297 12.73 6.37 0.26
CA VAL A 297 13.10 7.73 0.74
C VAL A 297 11.95 8.73 1.03
N TYR A 298 10.67 8.33 0.98
CA TYR A 298 9.62 9.05 1.72
C TYR A 298 9.67 8.78 3.24
N SER A 299 10.60 7.92 3.64
CA SER A 299 11.27 7.88 4.94
C SER A 299 12.36 8.97 5.09
N GLY A 300 12.70 9.82 4.10
CA GLY A 300 13.92 10.65 4.07
C GLY A 300 13.82 12.13 3.64
N ARG A 301 12.68 12.84 3.80
CA ARG A 301 12.52 14.24 3.34
C ARG A 301 13.11 15.33 4.28
N ALA A 302 13.85 14.98 5.31
CA ALA A 302 14.43 15.96 6.22
C ALA A 302 15.76 15.46 6.80
N SER A 303 16.84 15.60 6.03
CA SER A 303 18.19 15.39 6.54
C SER A 303 18.69 16.58 7.36
N GLU A 304 18.23 17.80 7.05
CA GLU A 304 18.67 19.02 7.73
C GLU A 304 17.51 19.83 8.35
N LEU A 305 17.74 20.31 9.57
CA LEU A 305 16.77 21.06 10.36
C LEU A 305 16.72 22.53 9.88
N SER A 306 15.55 22.99 9.46
CA SER A 306 15.27 24.40 9.16
C SER A 306 14.11 24.90 10.03
N TRP A 307 14.06 26.22 10.29
CA TRP A 307 13.03 26.87 11.11
C TRP A 307 11.60 26.57 10.64
N ASN A 308 11.41 26.35 9.33
CA ASN A 308 10.10 26.07 8.74
C ASN A 308 9.83 24.57 8.52
N ASN A 309 10.77 23.67 8.82
CA ASN A 309 10.68 22.22 8.54
C ASN A 309 10.80 21.36 9.81
N PHE A 310 10.64 21.96 11.00
CA PHE A 310 10.85 21.27 12.27
C PHE A 310 9.89 20.06 12.45
N LEU A 311 8.62 20.20 12.03
CA LEU A 311 7.62 19.14 12.17
C LEU A 311 7.84 18.01 11.17
N SER A 312 8.07 18.33 9.89
CA SER A 312 8.40 17.33 8.88
C SER A 312 9.71 16.60 9.20
N PHE A 313 10.73 17.29 9.73
CA PHE A 313 11.93 16.64 10.29
C PHE A 313 11.62 15.67 11.42
N GLY A 314 10.82 16.09 12.40
CA GLY A 314 10.41 15.22 13.51
C GLY A 314 9.61 13.99 13.05
N VAL A 315 8.67 14.17 12.12
CA VAL A 315 7.89 13.08 11.52
C VAL A 315 8.80 12.08 10.83
N ASN A 316 9.73 12.58 10.02
CA ASN A 316 10.69 11.77 9.30
C ASN A 316 11.59 10.95 10.26
N LEU A 317 12.14 11.62 11.28
CA LEU A 317 12.94 10.99 12.33
C LEU A 317 12.16 9.87 13.05
N MET A 318 10.89 10.11 13.38
CA MET A 318 10.04 9.12 14.06
C MET A 318 9.79 7.90 13.16
N ILE A 319 9.48 8.10 11.88
CA ILE A 319 9.29 7.00 10.91
C ILE A 319 10.56 6.16 10.82
N ASN A 320 11.72 6.81 10.69
CA ASN A 320 13.03 6.14 10.60
C ASN A 320 13.45 5.42 11.87
N ARG A 321 12.90 5.81 13.02
CA ARG A 321 13.12 5.13 14.32
C ARG A 321 12.08 4.05 14.60
N GLY A 322 11.28 3.67 13.60
CA GLY A 322 10.31 2.57 13.69
C GLY A 322 8.98 2.96 14.34
N VAL A 323 8.68 4.26 14.49
CA VAL A 323 7.35 4.69 14.94
C VAL A 323 6.36 4.50 13.80
N ALA A 324 5.30 3.74 14.06
CA ALA A 324 4.27 3.48 13.05
C ALA A 324 3.67 4.80 12.52
N VAL A 325 3.61 4.94 11.20
CA VAL A 325 3.06 6.12 10.50
C VAL A 325 1.65 6.44 10.98
N GLU A 326 0.83 5.42 11.25
CA GLU A 326 -0.52 5.59 11.77
C GLU A 326 -0.51 6.35 13.11
N ASN A 327 0.39 6.01 14.04
CA ASN A 327 0.48 6.67 15.34
C ASN A 327 0.89 8.15 15.20
N ILE A 328 1.78 8.45 14.26
CA ILE A 328 2.19 9.82 13.95
C ILE A 328 1.00 10.59 13.36
N LEU A 329 0.30 10.00 12.40
CA LEU A 329 -0.88 10.61 11.78
C LEU A 329 -1.99 10.86 12.80
N LEU A 330 -2.23 9.94 13.74
CA LEU A 330 -3.19 10.14 14.83
C LEU A 330 -2.85 11.35 15.70
N LEU A 331 -1.57 11.55 16.02
CA LEU A 331 -1.09 12.71 16.78
C LEU A 331 -1.28 14.01 15.98
N LEU A 332 -0.92 14.01 14.70
CA LEU A 332 -1.03 15.15 13.79
C LEU A 332 -2.49 15.54 13.52
N MET A 333 -3.40 14.57 13.52
CA MET A 333 -4.83 14.80 13.30
C MET A 333 -5.56 15.38 14.52
N LEU A 334 -5.04 15.21 15.73
CA LEU A 334 -5.74 15.63 16.95
C LEU A 334 -6.05 17.15 17.00
N PRO A 335 -5.10 18.06 16.68
CA PRO A 335 -5.39 19.50 16.59
C PRO A 335 -6.41 19.83 15.48
N ILE A 336 -6.34 19.12 14.35
CA ILE A 336 -7.24 19.32 13.21
C ILE A 336 -8.68 18.94 13.61
N ILE A 337 -8.84 17.77 14.25
CA ILE A 337 -10.12 17.31 14.80
C ILE A 337 -10.66 18.33 15.81
N ALA A 338 -9.81 18.84 16.70
CA ALA A 338 -10.21 19.85 17.68
C ALA A 338 -10.71 21.14 17.01
N THR A 339 -10.05 21.60 15.95
CA THR A 339 -10.48 22.76 15.16
C THR A 339 -11.81 22.52 14.45
N ILE A 340 -12.01 21.35 13.84
CA ILE A 340 -13.29 20.99 13.21
C ILE A 340 -14.42 21.05 14.24
N VAL A 341 -14.21 20.47 15.41
CA VAL A 341 -15.18 20.47 16.51
C VAL A 341 -15.44 21.90 17.01
N ALA A 342 -14.40 22.71 17.16
CA ALA A 342 -14.52 24.10 17.58
C ALA A 342 -15.35 24.92 16.59
N ILE A 343 -15.11 24.77 15.29
CA ILE A 343 -15.89 25.41 14.22
C ILE A 343 -17.34 24.91 14.23
N ALA A 344 -17.57 23.60 14.35
CA ALA A 344 -18.91 23.02 14.46
C ALA A 344 -19.71 23.64 15.63
N ARG A 345 -19.05 23.87 16.76
CA ARG A 345 -19.70 24.46 17.93
C ARG A 345 -19.89 25.96 17.82
N GLN A 346 -18.89 26.69 17.32
CA GLN A 346 -18.88 28.15 17.32
C GLN A 346 -19.64 28.75 16.12
N VAL A 347 -19.42 28.19 14.92
CA VAL A 347 -20.03 28.69 13.68
C VAL A 347 -21.39 28.06 13.45
N PHE A 348 -21.48 26.72 13.54
CA PHE A 348 -22.74 26.02 13.28
C PHE A 348 -23.68 26.01 14.49
N GLY A 349 -23.16 26.20 15.71
CA GLY A 349 -23.97 26.28 16.93
C GLY A 349 -24.38 24.94 17.54
N VAL A 350 -23.73 23.85 17.13
CA VAL A 350 -24.04 22.49 17.61
C VAL A 350 -23.65 22.35 19.09
N LYS A 351 -24.51 21.74 19.91
CA LYS A 351 -24.22 21.50 21.32
C LYS A 351 -23.62 20.09 21.48
N THR A 352 -22.40 19.99 21.97
CA THR A 352 -21.71 18.71 22.18
C THR A 352 -21.28 18.56 23.64
N PHE A 353 -20.83 17.37 24.02
CA PHE A 353 -20.16 17.11 25.31
C PHE A 353 -18.77 17.78 25.38
N GLY A 354 -18.75 19.11 25.39
CA GLY A 354 -17.51 19.88 25.26
C GLY A 354 -16.82 19.65 23.91
N ILE A 355 -15.57 20.08 23.82
CA ILE A 355 -14.74 19.89 22.62
C ILE A 355 -14.04 18.52 22.68
N TYR A 356 -13.64 18.10 23.87
CA TYR A 356 -12.84 16.91 24.11
C TYR A 356 -13.55 15.60 23.73
N THR A 357 -14.81 15.41 24.16
CA THR A 357 -15.54 14.16 23.92
C THR A 357 -15.75 13.84 22.43
N PRO A 358 -16.26 14.75 21.57
CA PRO A 358 -16.37 14.46 20.14
C PRO A 358 -15.00 14.23 19.49
N SER A 359 -13.94 14.97 19.89
CA SER A 359 -12.60 14.77 19.32
C SER A 359 -12.03 13.37 19.59
N ILE A 360 -12.18 12.88 20.82
CA ILE A 360 -11.70 11.54 21.18
C ILE A 360 -12.58 10.45 20.57
N ILE A 361 -13.89 10.66 20.44
CA ILE A 361 -14.77 9.73 19.72
C ILE A 361 -14.35 9.62 18.25
N THR A 362 -14.01 10.74 17.59
CA THR A 362 -13.46 10.71 16.24
C THR A 362 -12.19 9.87 16.16
N LEU A 363 -11.25 10.07 17.09
CA LEU A 363 -10.02 9.28 17.15
C LEU A 363 -10.30 7.79 17.38
N ALA A 364 -11.26 7.46 18.25
CA ALA A 364 -11.71 6.09 18.45
C ALA A 364 -12.27 5.50 17.16
N PHE A 365 -13.06 6.24 16.38
CA PHE A 365 -13.56 5.79 15.08
C PHE A 365 -12.48 5.61 14.04
N VAL A 366 -11.43 6.43 14.03
CA VAL A 366 -10.28 6.24 13.14
C VAL A 366 -9.62 4.88 13.42
N VAL A 367 -9.50 4.49 14.69
CA VAL A 367 -8.88 3.21 15.09
C VAL A 367 -9.82 2.01 14.92
N THR A 368 -11.10 2.11 15.29
CA THR A 368 -12.06 0.98 15.23
C THR A 368 -12.76 0.84 13.89
N GLY A 369 -12.72 1.87 13.07
CA GLY A 369 -13.66 2.08 11.97
C GLY A 369 -15.04 2.57 12.45
N LEU A 370 -15.71 3.32 11.57
CA LEU A 370 -16.99 3.95 11.85
C LEU A 370 -18.12 2.96 12.14
N ARG A 371 -18.24 1.87 11.36
CA ARG A 371 -19.37 0.93 11.48
C ARG A 371 -19.40 0.24 12.84
N LEU A 372 -18.25 -0.31 13.27
CA LEU A 372 -18.13 -0.98 14.56
C LEU A 372 -18.17 0.02 15.72
N GLY A 373 -17.45 1.14 15.60
CA GLY A 373 -17.45 2.19 16.62
C GLY A 373 -18.85 2.72 16.91
N LEU A 374 -19.65 2.97 15.88
CA LEU A 374 -21.04 3.41 16.01
C LEU A 374 -21.93 2.35 16.67
N ALA A 375 -21.79 1.07 16.28
CA ALA A 375 -22.55 -0.02 16.87
C ALA A 375 -22.27 -0.16 18.38
N VAL A 376 -20.99 -0.16 18.77
CA VAL A 376 -20.60 -0.26 20.19
C VAL A 376 -21.06 0.97 20.97
N PHE A 377 -20.95 2.18 20.41
CA PHE A 377 -21.45 3.40 21.03
C PHE A 377 -22.94 3.30 21.35
N ILE A 378 -23.76 2.84 20.41
CA ILE A 378 -25.21 2.70 20.60
C ILE A 378 -25.51 1.67 21.69
N ILE A 379 -24.85 0.51 21.65
CA ILE A 379 -25.01 -0.55 22.66
C ILE A 379 -24.68 -0.02 24.06
N VAL A 380 -23.55 0.69 24.19
CA VAL A 380 -23.10 1.26 25.47
C VAL A 380 -24.10 2.30 26.00
N LEU A 381 -24.63 3.19 25.16
CA LEU A 381 -25.65 4.16 25.60
C LEU A 381 -26.96 3.49 26.07
N ILE A 382 -27.40 2.44 25.37
CA ILE A 382 -28.58 1.66 25.74
C ILE A 382 -28.36 0.99 27.10
N VAL A 383 -27.24 0.31 27.27
CA VAL A 383 -26.91 -0.40 28.52
C VAL A 383 -26.74 0.58 29.67
N ALA A 384 -26.06 1.72 29.47
CA ALA A 384 -25.89 2.74 30.49
C ALA A 384 -27.24 3.33 30.95
N THR A 385 -28.14 3.59 30.00
CA THR A 385 -29.50 4.07 30.27
C THR A 385 -30.32 3.03 31.03
N ALA A 386 -30.30 1.77 30.57
CA ALA A 386 -31.02 0.67 31.19
C ALA A 386 -30.52 0.41 32.62
N MET A 387 -29.20 0.37 32.82
CA MET A 387 -28.61 0.11 34.13
C MET A 387 -28.93 1.23 35.12
N ARG A 388 -28.89 2.49 34.68
CA ARG A 388 -29.37 3.60 35.51
C ARG A 388 -30.82 3.44 35.90
N TYR A 389 -31.70 3.04 34.98
CA TYR A 389 -33.11 2.86 35.26
C TYR A 389 -33.32 1.78 36.33
N ILE A 390 -32.63 0.65 36.20
CA ILE A 390 -32.63 -0.44 37.21
C ILE A 390 -32.11 0.08 38.57
N MET A 391 -31.03 0.85 38.55
CA MET A 391 -30.42 1.41 39.76
C MET A 391 -31.30 2.41 40.51
N ARG A 392 -32.27 3.06 39.84
CA ARG A 392 -33.25 3.94 40.53
C ARG A 392 -34.02 3.19 41.61
N TRP A 393 -34.20 1.88 41.46
CA TRP A 393 -34.88 1.06 42.45
C TRP A 393 -34.10 0.94 43.77
N PHE A 394 -32.78 1.05 43.74
CA PHE A 394 -31.92 0.77 44.88
C PHE A 394 -31.61 1.97 45.78
N ARG A 395 -32.16 3.17 45.49
CA ARG A 395 -31.99 4.42 46.28
C ARG A 395 -30.54 4.71 46.74
N LEU A 396 -29.55 4.36 45.91
CA LEU A 396 -28.13 4.60 46.20
C LEU A 396 -27.74 6.06 46.00
N SER A 397 -26.71 6.53 46.73
CA SER A 397 -26.03 7.80 46.47
C SER A 397 -25.48 7.86 45.03
N TYR A 398 -25.35 9.06 44.48
CA TYR A 398 -24.94 9.26 43.08
C TYR A 398 -23.59 8.58 42.76
N MET A 399 -22.53 8.81 43.55
CA MET A 399 -21.20 8.27 43.26
C MET A 399 -21.15 6.72 43.21
N PRO A 400 -21.67 5.97 44.20
CA PRO A 400 -21.77 4.51 44.09
C PRO A 400 -22.60 4.02 42.90
N ARG A 401 -23.68 4.73 42.57
CA ARG A 401 -24.51 4.42 41.40
C ARG A 401 -23.72 4.55 40.09
N MET A 402 -22.91 5.60 39.96
CA MET A 402 -22.07 5.84 38.79
C MET A 402 -21.04 4.72 38.63
N ALA A 403 -20.37 4.32 39.73
CA ALA A 403 -19.39 3.24 39.71
C ALA A 403 -20.00 1.91 39.23
N ILE A 404 -21.23 1.59 39.66
CA ILE A 404 -21.94 0.38 39.23
C ILE A 404 -22.29 0.44 37.73
N VAL A 405 -22.77 1.59 37.24
CA VAL A 405 -23.07 1.75 35.80
C VAL A 405 -21.80 1.58 34.95
N LEU A 406 -20.68 2.17 35.36
CA LEU A 406 -19.39 2.02 34.67
C LEU A 406 -18.90 0.56 34.68
N THR A 407 -19.06 -0.14 35.82
CA THR A 407 -18.69 -1.56 35.94
C THR A 407 -19.49 -2.43 34.98
N VAL A 408 -20.81 -2.20 34.86
CA VAL A 408 -21.67 -2.95 33.93
C VAL A 408 -21.30 -2.67 32.48
N VAL A 409 -21.01 -1.42 32.14
CA VAL A 409 -20.59 -1.04 30.78
C VAL A 409 -19.26 -1.70 30.42
N ALA A 410 -18.28 -1.70 31.34
CA ALA A 410 -17.02 -2.41 31.15
C ALA A 410 -17.23 -3.93 30.95
N ALA A 411 -18.12 -4.54 31.74
CA ALA A 411 -18.48 -5.95 31.59
C ALA A 411 -19.16 -6.22 30.24
N THR A 412 -20.08 -5.35 29.78
CA THR A 412 -20.70 -5.47 28.46
C THR A 412 -19.66 -5.47 27.35
N ILE A 413 -18.70 -4.55 27.40
CA ILE A 413 -17.63 -4.50 26.39
C ILE A 413 -16.79 -5.78 26.42
N PHE A 414 -16.43 -6.28 27.61
CA PHE A 414 -15.73 -7.57 27.75
C PHE A 414 -16.49 -8.72 27.08
N PHE A 415 -17.80 -8.82 27.30
CA PHE A 415 -18.60 -9.87 26.67
C PHE A 415 -18.75 -9.69 25.15
N VAL A 416 -18.83 -8.46 24.66
CA VAL A 416 -18.83 -8.18 23.20
C VAL A 416 -17.52 -8.65 22.57
N LEU A 417 -16.38 -8.40 23.23
CA LEU A 417 -15.07 -8.88 22.78
C LEU A 417 -15.00 -10.41 22.82
N LEU A 418 -15.47 -11.03 23.90
CA LEU A 418 -15.50 -12.48 24.04
C LEU A 418 -16.38 -13.14 22.97
N ALA A 419 -17.56 -12.60 22.69
CA ALA A 419 -18.45 -13.09 21.64
C ALA A 419 -17.81 -12.94 20.25
N GLY A 420 -17.08 -11.85 20.03
CA GLY A 420 -16.28 -11.64 18.82
C GLY A 420 -15.20 -12.70 18.63
N ALA A 421 -14.46 -13.00 19.70
CA ALA A 421 -13.44 -14.04 19.71
C ALA A 421 -14.01 -15.44 19.42
N LEU A 422 -15.17 -15.75 19.98
CA LEU A 422 -15.83 -17.04 19.77
C LEU A 422 -16.43 -17.19 18.36
N SER A 423 -16.83 -16.09 17.73
CA SER A 423 -17.49 -16.11 16.41
C SER A 423 -16.51 -16.24 15.22
N GLY A 424 -15.20 -16.34 15.47
CA GLY A 424 -14.18 -16.39 14.41
C GLY A 424 -14.11 -15.14 13.52
N ARG A 425 -14.86 -14.07 13.85
CA ARG A 425 -14.85 -12.81 13.10
C ARG A 425 -13.66 -11.98 13.52
N THR A 426 -12.59 -12.07 12.73
CA THR A 426 -11.31 -11.35 12.94
C THR A 426 -11.49 -9.84 13.17
N SER A 427 -12.53 -9.23 12.58
CA SER A 427 -12.83 -7.80 12.76
C SER A 427 -13.20 -7.38 14.19
N VAL A 428 -13.72 -8.29 15.02
CA VAL A 428 -14.10 -7.99 16.42
C VAL A 428 -12.93 -8.27 17.38
N ILE A 429 -12.02 -9.16 16.99
CA ILE A 429 -10.87 -9.61 17.79
C ILE A 429 -9.76 -8.55 17.85
N LEU A 430 -9.68 -7.66 16.85
CA LEU A 430 -8.68 -6.59 16.76
C LEU A 430 -9.12 -5.27 17.44
N LEU A 431 -10.17 -5.29 18.26
CA LEU A 431 -10.63 -4.09 18.97
C LEU A 431 -9.55 -3.61 19.97
N SER A 432 -8.96 -2.45 19.66
CA SER A 432 -8.00 -1.80 20.54
C SER A 432 -8.63 -1.40 21.88
N ILE A 433 -7.86 -1.51 22.97
CA ILE A 433 -8.25 -1.08 24.32
C ILE A 433 -8.55 0.43 24.36
N PHE A 434 -7.91 1.21 23.50
CA PHE A 434 -8.01 2.66 23.52
C PHE A 434 -9.45 3.17 23.24
N PRO A 435 -10.13 2.79 22.14
CA PRO A 435 -11.54 3.08 21.89
C PRO A 435 -12.50 2.67 23.03
N VAL A 436 -12.18 1.57 23.74
CA VAL A 436 -12.98 1.12 24.89
C VAL A 436 -12.91 2.12 26.05
N LEU A 437 -11.73 2.65 26.38
CA LEU A 437 -11.57 3.67 27.42
C LEU A 437 -12.35 4.96 27.07
N VAL A 438 -12.38 5.31 25.79
CA VAL A 438 -13.16 6.46 25.29
C VAL A 438 -14.66 6.27 25.53
N LEU A 439 -15.18 5.07 25.29
CA LEU A 439 -16.60 4.75 25.49
C LEU A 439 -16.99 4.78 26.97
N VAL A 440 -16.07 4.38 27.87
CA VAL A 440 -16.26 4.49 29.33
C VAL A 440 -16.36 5.97 29.74
N MET A 441 -15.45 6.81 29.23
CA MET A 441 -15.46 8.25 29.52
C MET A 441 -16.71 8.95 28.97
N LEU A 442 -17.14 8.61 27.76
CA LEU A 442 -18.41 9.07 27.21
C LEU A 442 -19.57 8.66 28.10
N THR A 443 -19.58 7.40 28.56
CA THR A 443 -20.64 6.88 29.43
C THR A 443 -20.76 7.74 30.68
N GLU A 444 -19.64 8.08 31.33
CA GLU A 444 -19.64 8.99 32.48
C GLU A 444 -20.30 10.34 32.15
N ARG A 445 -19.95 10.95 31.02
CA ARG A 445 -20.51 12.24 30.57
C ARG A 445 -22.00 12.15 30.25
N PHE A 446 -22.41 11.10 29.54
CA PHE A 446 -23.80 10.84 29.19
C PHE A 446 -24.66 10.63 30.43
N VAL A 447 -24.20 9.76 31.32
CA VAL A 447 -24.88 9.40 32.55
C VAL A 447 -24.97 10.63 33.48
N THR A 448 -23.95 11.50 33.51
CA THR A 448 -24.02 12.78 34.24
C THR A 448 -25.05 13.74 33.64
N ALA A 449 -25.03 13.97 32.33
CA ALA A 449 -26.03 14.82 31.68
C ALA A 449 -27.45 14.30 31.83
N GLN A 450 -27.63 12.97 31.84
CA GLN A 450 -28.91 12.34 32.12
C GLN A 450 -29.37 12.54 33.57
N ALA A 451 -28.45 12.73 34.52
CA ALA A 451 -28.76 13.03 35.91
C ALA A 451 -29.22 14.49 36.08
N GLU A 452 -28.54 15.42 35.41
CA GLU A 452 -28.77 16.86 35.52
C GLU A 452 -29.96 17.35 34.69
N LYS A 453 -30.08 16.90 33.44
CA LYS A 453 -31.00 17.45 32.44
C LYS A 453 -32.09 16.48 32.01
N GLY A 454 -32.06 15.24 32.52
CA GLY A 454 -32.97 14.17 32.12
C GLY A 454 -32.58 13.47 30.82
N LEU A 455 -33.37 12.47 30.42
CA LEU A 455 -33.03 11.56 29.31
C LEU A 455 -33.07 12.25 27.94
N GLY A 456 -34.11 13.03 27.65
CA GLY A 456 -34.27 13.70 26.35
C GLY A 456 -33.07 14.58 25.98
N PRO A 457 -32.72 15.59 26.82
CA PRO A 457 -31.57 16.45 26.56
C PRO A 457 -30.23 15.70 26.51
N ALA A 458 -30.05 14.63 27.29
CA ALA A 458 -28.84 13.83 27.26
C ALA A 458 -28.69 13.02 25.97
N VAL A 459 -29.79 12.45 25.46
CA VAL A 459 -29.80 11.74 24.17
C VAL A 459 -29.56 12.71 23.01
N LEU A 460 -30.22 13.88 23.01
CA LEU A 460 -29.99 14.90 21.99
C LEU A 460 -28.52 15.34 21.94
N LEU A 461 -27.92 15.63 23.10
CA LEU A 461 -26.52 16.01 23.21
C LEU A 461 -25.56 14.91 22.73
N SER A 462 -25.95 13.64 22.91
CA SER A 462 -25.18 12.47 22.43
C SER A 462 -25.24 12.35 20.91
N VAL A 463 -26.41 12.56 20.31
CA VAL A 463 -26.60 12.56 18.86
C VAL A 463 -25.84 13.71 18.21
N GLU A 464 -25.93 14.92 18.76
CA GLU A 464 -25.16 16.08 18.27
C GLU A 464 -23.64 15.84 18.37
N THR A 465 -23.18 15.26 19.48
CA THR A 465 -21.76 14.89 19.67
C THR A 465 -21.33 13.82 18.65
N MET A 466 -22.18 12.82 18.40
CA MET A 466 -21.93 11.78 17.40
C MET A 466 -21.84 12.37 15.99
N LEU A 467 -22.78 13.23 15.59
CA LEU A 467 -22.80 13.82 14.26
C LEU A 467 -21.52 14.62 13.97
N VAL A 468 -21.07 15.42 14.94
CA VAL A 468 -19.79 16.15 14.82
C VAL A 468 -18.61 15.17 14.73
N ALA A 469 -18.60 14.11 15.54
CA ALA A 469 -17.53 13.14 15.54
C ALA A 469 -17.44 12.35 14.21
N VAL A 470 -18.58 12.01 13.62
CA VAL A 470 -18.67 11.35 12.30
C VAL A 470 -18.25 12.28 11.18
N ALA A 471 -18.67 13.55 11.19
CA ALA A 471 -18.24 14.53 10.20
C ALA A 471 -16.72 14.73 10.23
N ALA A 472 -16.14 14.86 11.43
CA ALA A 472 -14.69 14.93 11.60
C ALA A 472 -13.99 13.64 11.14
N TYR A 473 -14.57 12.46 11.43
CA TYR A 473 -14.03 11.17 10.97
C TYR A 473 -13.99 11.08 9.44
N LEU A 474 -15.05 11.48 8.74
CA LEU A 474 -15.11 11.42 7.28
C LEU A 474 -14.04 12.29 6.63
N LEU A 475 -13.82 13.50 7.17
CA LEU A 475 -12.77 14.39 6.69
C LEU A 475 -11.37 13.82 6.98
N VAL A 476 -11.14 13.32 8.19
CA VAL A 476 -9.84 12.76 8.60
C VAL A 476 -9.50 11.46 7.89
N THR A 477 -10.50 10.68 7.49
CA THR A 477 -10.28 9.39 6.80
C THR A 477 -10.08 9.56 5.30
N TRP A 478 -10.32 10.76 4.74
CA TRP A 478 -10.16 11.02 3.31
C TRP A 478 -8.70 10.83 2.86
N PRO A 479 -8.40 9.90 1.92
CA PRO A 479 -7.01 9.56 1.58
C PRO A 479 -6.16 10.75 1.15
N SER A 480 -6.69 11.63 0.29
CA SER A 480 -5.97 12.83 -0.17
C SER A 480 -5.62 13.77 0.98
N PHE A 481 -6.53 13.93 1.95
CA PHE A 481 -6.30 14.77 3.13
C PHE A 481 -5.23 14.17 4.04
N ARG A 482 -5.26 12.85 4.26
CA ARG A 482 -4.24 12.14 5.05
C ARG A 482 -2.85 12.26 4.44
N THR A 483 -2.74 12.04 3.13
CA THR A 483 -1.49 12.20 2.38
C THR A 483 -0.99 13.63 2.44
N PHE A 484 -1.89 14.62 2.34
CA PHE A 484 -1.54 16.04 2.45
C PHE A 484 -0.99 16.42 3.83
N ILE A 485 -1.63 15.99 4.92
CA ILE A 485 -1.17 16.28 6.29
C ILE A 485 0.17 15.58 6.58
N LEU A 486 0.37 14.36 6.07
CA LEU A 486 1.64 13.67 6.22
C LEU A 486 2.75 14.31 5.38
N ALA A 487 2.41 14.84 4.20
CA ALA A 487 3.34 15.54 3.33
C ALA A 487 3.72 16.93 3.84
N TYR A 488 2.81 17.61 4.55
CA TYR A 488 2.97 18.97 5.07
C TYR A 488 2.43 19.08 6.52
N PRO A 489 3.09 18.46 7.52
CA PRO A 489 2.63 18.49 8.90
C PRO A 489 2.62 19.91 9.51
N GLU A 490 3.35 20.85 8.92
CA GLU A 490 3.37 22.28 9.29
C GLU A 490 1.98 22.94 9.20
N VAL A 491 1.08 22.40 8.36
CA VAL A 491 -0.31 22.86 8.23
C VAL A 491 -1.03 22.83 9.58
N ILE A 492 -0.60 22.01 10.55
CA ILE A 492 -1.16 22.02 11.90
C ILE A 492 -1.01 23.39 12.56
N LEU A 493 0.04 24.16 12.28
CA LEU A 493 0.20 25.51 12.84
C LEU A 493 -0.90 26.46 12.35
N LEU A 494 -1.46 26.23 11.16
CA LEU A 494 -2.61 26.97 10.65
C LEU A 494 -3.86 26.78 11.52
N THR A 495 -4.00 25.62 12.18
CA THR A 495 -5.12 25.35 13.10
C THR A 495 -5.17 26.35 14.25
N LEU A 496 -4.02 26.86 14.71
CA LEU A 496 -3.94 27.90 15.75
C LEU A 496 -4.58 29.21 15.27
N VAL A 497 -4.25 29.62 14.05
CA VAL A 497 -4.80 30.84 13.43
C VAL A 497 -6.30 30.68 13.19
N LEU A 498 -6.74 29.53 12.67
CA LEU A 498 -8.16 29.23 12.46
C LEU A 498 -8.94 29.22 13.78
N ASN A 499 -8.39 28.65 14.85
CA ASN A 499 -9.01 28.66 16.17
C ASN A 499 -9.09 30.08 16.74
N ALA A 500 -8.06 30.90 16.56
CA ALA A 500 -8.08 32.31 16.97
C ALA A 500 -9.13 33.11 16.21
N ALA A 501 -9.27 32.88 14.90
CA ALA A 501 -10.31 33.48 14.07
C ALA A 501 -11.71 33.02 14.49
N ALA A 502 -11.91 31.72 14.72
CA ALA A 502 -13.16 31.18 15.21
C ALA A 502 -13.55 31.77 16.57
N GLY A 503 -12.59 32.00 17.46
CA GLY A 503 -12.84 32.64 18.76
C GLY A 503 -13.31 34.09 18.68
N LYS A 504 -12.94 34.83 17.62
CA LYS A 504 -13.39 36.20 17.36
C LYS A 504 -14.70 36.28 16.57
N TRP A 505 -15.33 35.14 16.26
CA TRP A 505 -16.56 35.12 15.47
C TRP A 505 -17.75 35.68 16.27
N THR A 506 -18.19 36.88 15.90
CA THR A 506 -19.33 37.60 16.51
C THR A 506 -20.63 37.45 15.71
N GLY A 507 -20.61 36.78 14.55
CA GLY A 507 -21.80 36.56 13.72
C GLY A 507 -22.80 35.61 14.36
N LEU A 508 -24.08 35.74 13.99
CA LEU A 508 -25.14 34.80 14.37
C LEU A 508 -24.76 33.37 13.95
N ARG A 509 -25.08 32.39 14.80
CA ARG A 509 -24.79 30.97 14.50
C ARG A 509 -25.63 30.53 13.31
N VAL A 510 -25.10 29.63 12.47
CA VAL A 510 -25.86 29.10 11.32
C VAL A 510 -27.18 28.48 11.77
N SER A 511 -27.20 27.80 12.93
CA SER A 511 -28.44 27.29 13.54
C SER A 511 -29.47 28.37 13.88
N GLU A 512 -29.03 29.57 14.23
CA GLU A 512 -29.90 30.70 14.54
C GLU A 512 -30.52 31.29 13.28
N TYR A 513 -29.77 31.30 12.17
CA TYR A 513 -30.31 31.72 10.87
C TYR A 513 -31.50 30.85 10.44
N PHE A 514 -31.41 29.53 10.60
CA PHE A 514 -32.52 28.62 10.33
C PHE A 514 -33.71 28.82 11.29
N ARG A 515 -33.44 29.09 12.58
CA ARG A 515 -34.48 29.36 13.58
C ARG A 515 -35.21 30.68 13.33
N PHE A 516 -34.51 31.73 12.90
CA PHE A 516 -35.09 33.06 12.64
C PHE A 516 -35.69 33.21 11.22
N ARG A 517 -35.43 32.28 10.30
CA ARG A 517 -36.09 32.22 8.99
C ARG A 517 -37.62 32.09 9.11
N ALA A 518 -38.11 31.41 10.15
CA ALA A 518 -39.54 31.26 10.40
C ALA A 518 -40.21 32.60 10.78
N VAL A 519 -39.52 33.45 11.54
CA VAL A 519 -40.01 34.77 11.97
C VAL A 519 -39.99 35.78 10.82
N ARG A 520 -38.95 35.74 9.97
CA ARG A 520 -38.84 36.64 8.80
C ARG A 520 -39.92 36.41 7.73
N ARG A 521 -40.50 35.21 7.69
CA ARG A 521 -41.61 34.85 6.78
C ARG A 521 -42.97 35.35 7.28
N GLN A 522 -43.09 35.67 8.57
CA GLN A 522 -44.27 36.34 9.14
C GLN A 522 -44.19 37.86 9.00
N SER A 523 -43.00 38.47 9.15
CA SER A 523 -42.84 39.93 8.94
C SER A 523 -43.00 40.34 7.48
N SER A 524 -42.60 39.49 6.51
CA SER A 524 -42.84 39.78 5.09
C SER A 524 -44.30 39.61 4.65
N GLY A 525 -45.17 39.04 5.50
CA GLY A 525 -46.61 38.93 5.26
C GLY A 525 -47.41 40.09 5.85
N SER A 526 -46.90 40.75 6.90
CA SER A 526 -47.50 41.96 7.46
C SER A 526 -47.19 43.21 6.64
N ASP A 527 -45.99 43.28 6.03
CA ASP A 527 -45.62 44.43 5.19
C ASP A 527 -46.45 44.50 3.89
N SER A 528 -46.97 43.37 3.39
CA SER A 528 -47.86 43.32 2.22
C SER A 528 -49.33 43.68 2.52
N GLU A 529 -49.77 43.61 3.78
CA GLU A 529 -51.12 44.04 4.19
C GLU A 529 -51.16 45.53 4.54
N GLU A 530 -50.05 46.11 5.04
CA GLU A 530 -49.95 47.55 5.29
C GLU A 530 -49.87 48.37 3.98
N GLU A 531 -49.18 47.91 2.94
CA GLU A 531 -49.16 48.59 1.63
C GLU A 531 -50.54 48.64 0.96
N SER A 532 -51.36 47.57 1.05
CA SER A 532 -52.74 47.62 0.51
C SER A 532 -53.68 48.50 1.32
N SER A 533 -53.46 48.66 2.63
CA SER A 533 -54.29 49.52 3.48
C SER A 533 -53.98 51.02 3.31
N SER A 534 -52.76 51.35 2.86
CA SER A 534 -52.33 52.74 2.66
C SER A 534 -52.78 53.33 1.32
N GLN A 535 -53.00 52.50 0.27
CA GLN A 535 -53.55 52.98 -1.01
C GLN A 535 -55.06 53.24 -0.99
N ASP A 536 -55.83 52.55 -0.14
CA ASP A 536 -57.27 52.78 -0.01
C ASP A 536 -57.62 54.02 0.84
N SER A 537 -56.66 54.57 1.59
CA SER A 537 -56.87 55.79 2.41
C SER A 537 -56.61 57.11 1.66
N GLU A 538 -55.95 57.11 0.51
CA GLU A 538 -55.71 58.31 -0.30
C GLU A 538 -56.75 58.54 -1.41
N ALA A 539 -57.70 57.60 -1.58
CA ALA A 539 -58.76 57.66 -2.61
C ALA A 539 -60.17 57.92 -2.05
N SER A 540 -60.30 58.45 -0.82
CA SER A 540 -61.58 58.85 -0.21
C SER A 540 -61.67 60.35 0.06
#